data_AF-A6G0S6-F1
#
_entry.id   AF-A6G0S6-F1
#
_cell.length_a   1.000
_cell.length_b   1.000
_cell.length_c   1.000
_cell.angle_alpha   90.00
_cell.angle_beta   90.00
_cell.angle_gamma   90.00
#
_symmetry.space_group_name_H-M   'P 1'
#
loop_
_entity.id
_entity.type
_entity.pdbx_description
1 polymer ?
#
loop_
_entity_poly.entity_id
_entity_poly.type
_entity_poly.pdbx_seq_one_letter_code
_entity_poly.pdbx_strand_id
1 'polypeptide(L)'
;MLSPRRAPTVALTLALFTALACADDSGDATSDTSDEATDADSSDESPTTESSSEGSESSSTESESTDSTSTDSTDSTSTDSTDSTDAGMCGGEGASCANAELCCEGLMCCAGLPVPRGEEFCGVTCPMSDRELKRDFQTVDTQAVLDALVALPVAAWTYKDDPHAARHIGPMAQDFRAAFEVGASERAIFQVDADGVSFAAIQALDAKLEDLEAENEALRETVAALEARLAKLEAVDE
;
A
#
# COMPACT_ATOMS: atom_id res chain seq x y z
N MET A 1 20.20 19.81 -55.51
CA MET A 1 21.51 19.65 -54.85
C MET A 1 21.58 20.64 -53.69
N LEU A 2 21.19 20.23 -52.48
CA LEU A 2 21.47 20.94 -51.23
C LEU A 2 21.67 19.85 -50.15
N SER A 3 22.86 19.84 -49.54
CA SER A 3 23.28 18.88 -48.50
C SER A 3 22.52 19.06 -47.18
N PRO A 4 22.34 18.00 -46.36
CA PRO A 4 21.99 18.15 -44.96
C PRO A 4 23.24 18.34 -44.08
N ARG A 5 23.18 19.29 -43.15
CA ARG A 5 24.19 19.51 -42.10
C ARG A 5 23.97 18.51 -40.96
N ARG A 6 25.05 17.82 -40.56
CA ARG A 6 25.14 16.94 -39.38
C ARG A 6 25.10 17.76 -38.08
N ALA A 7 24.37 17.26 -37.08
CA ALA A 7 24.48 17.68 -35.68
C ALA A 7 25.73 17.04 -35.02
N PRO A 8 26.34 17.67 -33.99
CA PRO A 8 27.44 17.06 -33.26
C PRO A 8 26.94 16.23 -32.06
N THR A 9 27.48 15.03 -31.98
CA THR A 9 27.36 14.06 -30.87
C THR A 9 28.15 14.58 -29.67
N VAL A 10 27.50 14.75 -28.51
CA VAL A 10 28.19 15.01 -27.24
C VAL A 10 28.60 13.66 -26.64
N ALA A 11 29.91 13.46 -26.51
CA ALA A 11 30.50 12.27 -25.93
C ALA A 11 30.46 12.36 -24.39
N LEU A 12 29.77 11.40 -23.77
CA LEU A 12 29.71 11.20 -22.33
C LEU A 12 30.95 10.43 -21.88
N THR A 13 31.92 11.11 -21.26
CA THR A 13 33.06 10.46 -20.60
C THR A 13 32.66 9.98 -19.21
N LEU A 14 32.55 8.66 -19.08
CA LEU A 14 32.36 7.93 -17.82
C LEU A 14 33.71 7.83 -17.09
N ALA A 15 33.85 8.49 -15.95
CA ALA A 15 35.03 8.35 -15.09
C ALA A 15 34.79 7.24 -14.06
N LEU A 16 35.60 6.19 -14.18
CA LEU A 16 35.74 5.04 -13.28
C LEU A 16 36.30 5.50 -11.92
N PHE A 17 35.62 5.21 -10.81
CA PHE A 17 36.22 5.24 -9.47
C PHE A 17 36.59 3.82 -9.05
N THR A 18 37.89 3.54 -9.05
CA THR A 18 38.50 2.30 -8.52
C THR A 18 38.92 2.49 -7.06
N ALA A 19 38.68 1.45 -6.26
CA ALA A 19 38.92 1.35 -4.83
C ALA A 19 40.39 1.49 -4.41
N LEU A 20 40.60 1.91 -3.15
CA LEU A 20 41.83 1.63 -2.40
C LEU A 20 41.48 1.26 -0.95
N ALA A 21 41.66 -0.03 -0.63
CA ALA A 21 41.65 -0.58 0.73
C ALA A 21 43.08 -1.01 1.10
N CYS A 22 43.50 -0.68 2.31
CA CYS A 22 44.69 -1.11 3.06
C CYS A 22 44.29 -0.99 4.55
N ALA A 23 44.63 -1.85 5.51
CA ALA A 23 45.53 -2.99 5.57
C ALA A 23 45.15 -3.89 6.75
N ASP A 24 45.56 -5.16 6.64
CA ASP A 24 45.75 -6.20 7.65
C ASP A 24 46.59 -5.72 8.86
N ASP A 25 46.22 -6.15 10.07
CA ASP A 25 47.15 -6.34 11.19
C ASP A 25 46.92 -7.73 11.79
N SER A 26 47.96 -8.55 11.77
CA SER A 26 48.02 -9.92 12.27
C SER A 26 48.71 -9.91 13.64
N GLY A 27 48.04 -10.46 14.67
CA GLY A 27 48.61 -10.69 15.99
C GLY A 27 48.05 -11.96 16.61
N ASP A 28 48.79 -13.05 16.44
CA ASP A 28 48.61 -14.39 17.03
C ASP A 28 49.03 -14.42 18.52
N ALA A 29 48.31 -15.20 19.33
CA ALA A 29 48.89 -16.25 20.21
C ALA A 29 48.07 -16.54 21.49
N THR A 30 47.62 -17.79 21.55
CA THR A 30 47.58 -18.72 22.70
C THR A 30 46.40 -18.76 23.67
N SER A 31 45.81 -19.95 23.65
CA SER A 31 44.93 -20.64 24.59
C SER A 31 45.48 -20.77 26.00
N ASP A 32 44.61 -20.74 27.00
CA ASP A 32 44.56 -21.83 27.99
C ASP A 32 43.16 -21.96 28.61
N THR A 33 42.76 -23.22 28.75
CA THR A 33 41.53 -23.73 29.34
C THR A 33 41.65 -23.75 30.87
N SER A 34 40.53 -23.60 31.60
CA SER A 34 40.18 -24.46 32.76
C SER A 34 38.81 -24.07 33.32
N ASP A 35 38.00 -25.11 33.50
CA ASP A 35 36.73 -25.20 34.22
C ASP A 35 36.83 -24.70 35.67
N GLU A 36 35.71 -24.23 36.24
CA GLU A 36 35.13 -24.80 37.46
C GLU A 36 33.72 -24.23 37.71
N ALA A 37 32.73 -25.11 37.83
CA ALA A 37 31.38 -24.82 38.28
C ALA A 37 31.33 -24.62 39.80
N THR A 38 30.33 -23.93 40.33
CA THR A 38 29.62 -24.33 41.57
C THR A 38 28.32 -23.55 41.77
N ASP A 39 27.39 -24.27 42.39
CA ASP A 39 25.96 -24.06 42.56
C ASP A 39 25.52 -23.03 43.63
N ALA A 40 24.19 -22.82 43.65
CA ALA A 40 23.33 -22.61 44.83
C ALA A 40 23.40 -21.25 45.55
N ASP A 41 22.34 -20.67 46.13
CA ASP A 41 20.91 -20.97 46.30
C ASP A 41 20.26 -19.70 46.92
N SER A 42 18.96 -19.53 46.65
CA SER A 42 17.90 -18.76 47.34
C SER A 42 18.24 -17.68 48.38
N SER A 43 17.50 -16.55 48.32
CA SER A 43 16.34 -16.27 49.21
C SER A 43 15.89 -14.80 49.13
N ASP A 44 14.57 -14.63 49.07
CA ASP A 44 13.71 -13.55 49.61
C ASP A 44 14.31 -12.18 50.01
N GLU A 45 13.74 -11.09 49.49
CA GLU A 45 12.94 -10.17 50.32
C GLU A 45 12.11 -9.17 49.47
N SER A 46 10.81 -9.13 49.72
CA SER A 46 9.89 -7.98 49.57
C SER A 46 9.22 -7.81 50.95
N PRO A 47 8.71 -6.64 51.40
CA PRO A 47 7.81 -5.73 50.67
C PRO A 47 7.94 -4.22 51.06
N THR A 48 7.21 -3.29 50.42
CA THR A 48 6.04 -2.54 50.97
C THR A 48 5.65 -1.52 49.87
N THR A 49 4.47 -1.51 49.22
CA THR A 49 3.10 -1.11 49.61
C THR A 49 2.96 0.21 50.39
N GLU A 50 2.37 1.24 49.74
CA GLU A 50 1.18 2.07 50.11
C GLU A 50 0.88 2.94 48.86
N SER A 51 -0.22 2.83 48.11
CA SER A 51 -1.67 2.94 48.34
C SER A 51 -2.19 4.38 48.55
N SER A 52 -3.05 4.82 47.62
CA SER A 52 -4.28 5.64 47.77
C SER A 52 -4.76 6.00 46.35
N SER A 53 -5.75 5.33 45.75
CA SER A 53 -7.22 5.55 45.87
C SER A 53 -7.64 7.01 45.69
N GLU A 54 -8.75 7.41 45.08
CA GLU A 54 -9.86 6.87 44.28
C GLU A 54 -10.70 8.13 43.98
N GLY A 55 -11.53 8.13 42.94
CA GLY A 55 -12.43 9.25 42.66
C GLY A 55 -13.27 9.02 41.41
N SER A 56 -14.31 8.20 41.53
CA SER A 56 -15.37 8.00 40.55
C SER A 56 -16.36 9.17 40.57
N GLU A 57 -16.89 9.56 39.41
CA GLU A 57 -18.26 10.08 39.29
C GLU A 57 -18.91 9.57 38.00
N SER A 58 -20.04 8.88 38.17
CA SER A 58 -21.01 8.50 37.15
C SER A 58 -22.04 9.61 36.96
N SER A 59 -22.60 9.75 35.75
CA SER A 59 -23.95 10.30 35.57
C SER A 59 -24.61 9.70 34.33
N SER A 60 -25.65 8.94 34.60
CA SER A 60 -26.67 8.42 33.68
C SER A 60 -27.80 9.45 33.49
N THR A 61 -28.41 9.49 32.31
CA THR A 61 -29.81 9.89 32.12
C THR A 61 -30.44 9.08 30.99
N GLU A 62 -31.41 8.26 31.40
CA GLU A 62 -32.55 7.72 30.63
C GLU A 62 -33.49 8.89 30.22
N SER A 63 -34.53 8.82 29.38
CA SER A 63 -35.31 7.81 28.65
C SER A 63 -36.27 8.63 27.75
N GLU A 64 -36.72 8.10 26.59
CA GLU A 64 -38.16 7.97 26.34
C GLU A 64 -38.45 7.15 25.07
N SER A 65 -39.40 6.26 25.28
CA SER A 65 -39.97 5.23 24.42
C SER A 65 -41.29 5.71 23.84
N THR A 66 -41.59 5.35 22.59
CA THR A 66 -42.97 5.25 22.12
C THR A 66 -43.22 3.89 21.49
N ASP A 67 -44.14 3.20 22.14
CA ASP A 67 -44.77 1.92 21.84
C ASP A 67 -45.55 1.96 20.53
N SER A 68 -45.53 0.87 19.77
CA SER A 68 -46.68 0.38 19.03
C SER A 68 -46.50 -1.10 18.75
N THR A 69 -47.07 -1.90 19.63
CA THR A 69 -47.38 -3.31 19.42
C THR A 69 -48.50 -3.48 18.39
N SER A 70 -48.33 -4.38 17.43
CA SER A 70 -49.40 -5.26 16.95
C SER A 70 -48.77 -6.47 16.26
N THR A 71 -48.97 -7.59 16.91
CA THR A 71 -48.81 -8.97 16.45
C THR A 71 -49.74 -9.26 15.27
N ASP A 72 -49.26 -9.95 14.25
CA ASP A 72 -50.00 -11.11 13.75
C ASP A 72 -49.05 -12.13 13.10
N SER A 73 -49.27 -13.39 13.45
CA SER A 73 -48.47 -14.55 13.09
C SER A 73 -49.19 -15.30 11.99
N THR A 74 -48.58 -15.42 10.82
CA THR A 74 -48.88 -16.48 9.83
C THR A 74 -47.55 -16.78 9.12
N ASP A 75 -46.83 -17.79 9.60
CA ASP A 75 -46.88 -19.17 9.11
C ASP A 75 -46.43 -19.31 7.65
N SER A 76 -45.22 -19.84 7.52
CA SER A 76 -44.73 -20.74 6.48
C SER A 76 -45.08 -20.43 5.03
N THR A 77 -44.10 -19.89 4.31
CA THR A 77 -43.56 -20.59 3.14
C THR A 77 -42.12 -20.15 2.96
N SER A 78 -41.20 -21.00 3.40
CA SER A 78 -39.89 -21.12 2.76
C SER A 78 -40.16 -21.29 1.27
N THR A 79 -39.82 -20.31 0.45
CA THR A 79 -39.63 -20.53 -0.97
C THR A 79 -38.34 -21.32 -1.13
N ASP A 80 -38.51 -22.61 -0.86
CA ASP A 80 -37.69 -23.69 -1.32
C ASP A 80 -37.82 -23.69 -2.85
N SER A 81 -36.99 -22.87 -3.51
CA SER A 81 -36.73 -23.05 -4.94
C SER A 81 -35.72 -24.18 -5.08
N THR A 82 -36.16 -25.39 -4.74
CA THR A 82 -35.65 -26.61 -5.35
C THR A 82 -36.18 -26.65 -6.78
N ASP A 83 -35.57 -25.87 -7.67
CA ASP A 83 -35.61 -26.17 -9.10
C ASP A 83 -34.45 -27.12 -9.38
N SER A 84 -34.68 -28.39 -9.08
CA SER A 84 -33.83 -29.47 -9.55
C SER A 84 -34.21 -29.78 -10.99
N THR A 85 -33.58 -29.08 -11.93
CA THR A 85 -33.38 -29.59 -13.29
C THR A 85 -31.90 -29.82 -13.48
N ASP A 86 -31.44 -31.05 -13.19
CA ASP A 86 -30.22 -31.68 -13.74
C ASP A 86 -29.09 -30.69 -14.14
N ALA A 87 -28.59 -29.90 -13.18
CA ALA A 87 -27.50 -28.97 -13.40
C ALA A 87 -26.20 -29.71 -13.07
N GLY A 88 -25.52 -30.22 -14.10
CA GLY A 88 -24.27 -30.95 -13.98
C GLY A 88 -23.26 -30.21 -13.09
N MET A 89 -22.50 -30.98 -12.30
CA MET A 89 -21.51 -30.52 -11.32
C MET A 89 -20.70 -29.31 -11.82
N CYS A 90 -21.11 -28.09 -11.44
CA CYS A 90 -20.40 -26.86 -11.74
C CYS A 90 -19.86 -26.22 -10.45
N GLY A 91 -18.70 -25.56 -10.55
CA GLY A 91 -18.08 -24.79 -9.49
C GLY A 91 -18.71 -23.41 -9.35
N GLY A 92 -19.10 -23.05 -8.12
CA GLY A 92 -19.52 -21.69 -7.76
C GLY A 92 -18.37 -20.69 -7.74
N GLU A 93 -18.64 -19.43 -7.39
CA GLU A 93 -17.60 -18.39 -7.29
C GLU A 93 -16.51 -18.80 -6.29
N GLY A 94 -15.24 -18.66 -6.70
CA GLY A 94 -14.07 -19.09 -5.94
C GLY A 94 -13.79 -20.59 -5.97
N ALA A 95 -14.67 -21.42 -6.54
CA ALA A 95 -14.39 -22.85 -6.73
C ALA A 95 -13.26 -23.05 -7.76
N SER A 96 -12.48 -24.11 -7.60
CA SER A 96 -11.42 -24.41 -8.57
C SER A 96 -12.01 -24.82 -9.92
N CYS A 97 -11.34 -24.45 -11.00
CA CYS A 97 -11.63 -24.94 -12.36
C CYS A 97 -10.40 -25.57 -13.05
N ALA A 98 -9.36 -25.88 -12.26
CA ALA A 98 -8.05 -26.36 -12.74
C ALA A 98 -8.10 -27.66 -13.56
N ASN A 99 -9.09 -28.53 -13.28
CA ASN A 99 -9.21 -29.85 -13.89
C ASN A 99 -10.28 -29.92 -14.99
N ALA A 100 -10.53 -28.80 -15.69
CA ALA A 100 -11.64 -28.65 -16.62
C ALA A 100 -13.02 -28.85 -15.97
N GLU A 101 -13.12 -28.55 -14.67
CA GLU A 101 -14.40 -28.41 -13.99
C GLU A 101 -15.12 -27.18 -14.54
N LEU A 102 -16.42 -27.31 -14.78
CA LEU A 102 -17.21 -26.24 -15.37
C LEU A 102 -17.55 -25.21 -14.30
N CYS A 103 -17.35 -23.94 -14.58
CA CYS A 103 -17.93 -22.89 -13.75
C CYS A 103 -19.42 -22.78 -14.01
N CYS A 104 -20.19 -22.46 -12.97
CA CYS A 104 -21.63 -22.27 -13.11
C CYS A 104 -21.95 -21.08 -14.02
N GLU A 105 -23.21 -21.00 -14.47
CA GLU A 105 -23.66 -19.96 -15.39
C GLU A 105 -23.33 -18.54 -14.86
N GLY A 106 -22.79 -17.69 -15.74
CA GLY A 106 -22.35 -16.34 -15.40
C GLY A 106 -20.92 -16.25 -14.84
N LEU A 107 -20.27 -17.38 -14.57
CA LEU A 107 -18.88 -17.44 -14.15
C LEU A 107 -17.99 -17.94 -15.29
N MET A 108 -16.76 -17.40 -15.35
CA MET A 108 -15.71 -17.89 -16.24
C MET A 108 -14.60 -18.55 -15.42
N CYS A 109 -13.92 -19.52 -16.02
CA CYS A 109 -12.72 -20.09 -15.43
C CYS A 109 -11.56 -19.10 -15.63
N CYS A 110 -11.08 -18.50 -14.54
CA CYS A 110 -9.92 -17.63 -14.54
C CYS A 110 -8.66 -18.47 -14.60
N ALA A 111 -8.14 -18.64 -15.82
CA ALA A 111 -6.98 -19.44 -16.14
C ALA A 111 -5.95 -18.66 -16.95
N GLY A 112 -4.67 -18.98 -16.77
CA GLY A 112 -3.57 -18.28 -17.42
C GLY A 112 -3.17 -17.00 -16.68
N LEU A 113 -2.05 -16.40 -17.09
CA LEU A 113 -1.43 -15.30 -16.36
C LEU A 113 -2.42 -14.16 -16.07
N PRO A 114 -2.52 -13.68 -14.80
CA PRO A 114 -1.64 -13.98 -13.67
C PRO A 114 -1.99 -15.24 -12.84
N VAL A 115 -3.01 -16.01 -13.20
CA VAL A 115 -3.42 -17.25 -12.51
C VAL A 115 -2.60 -18.44 -13.04
N PRO A 116 -1.65 -18.98 -12.26
CA PRO A 116 -0.81 -20.09 -12.71
C PRO A 116 -1.62 -21.39 -12.79
N ARG A 117 -1.04 -22.39 -13.47
CA ARG A 117 -1.67 -23.69 -13.61
C ARG A 117 -1.86 -24.37 -12.25
N GLY A 118 -3.05 -24.88 -11.98
CA GLY A 118 -3.45 -25.51 -10.73
C GLY A 118 -4.14 -24.57 -9.74
N GLU A 119 -4.11 -23.25 -9.97
CA GLU A 119 -4.73 -22.22 -9.11
C GLU A 119 -5.93 -21.55 -9.79
N GLU A 120 -6.42 -22.13 -10.88
CA GLU A 120 -7.57 -21.61 -11.62
C GLU A 120 -8.83 -21.66 -10.76
N PHE A 121 -9.61 -20.59 -10.82
CA PHE A 121 -10.85 -20.44 -10.06
C PHE A 121 -11.98 -19.86 -10.91
N CYS A 122 -13.21 -20.16 -10.53
CA CYS A 122 -14.42 -19.61 -11.13
C CYS A 122 -14.68 -18.19 -10.60
N GLY A 123 -14.80 -17.23 -11.50
CA GLY A 123 -15.04 -15.83 -11.12
C GLY A 123 -15.90 -15.10 -12.13
N VAL A 124 -16.57 -14.05 -11.67
CA VAL A 124 -17.30 -13.11 -12.53
C VAL A 124 -16.36 -12.19 -13.32
N THR A 125 -15.17 -11.93 -12.78
CA THR A 125 -14.16 -11.07 -13.40
C THR A 125 -12.80 -11.61 -13.03
N CYS A 126 -12.04 -12.01 -14.05
CA CYS A 126 -10.65 -12.41 -13.86
C CYS A 126 -9.75 -11.17 -13.76
N PRO A 127 -8.55 -11.28 -13.18
CA PRO A 127 -7.57 -10.19 -13.08
C PRO A 127 -6.92 -9.86 -14.44
N MET A 128 -7.73 -9.71 -15.49
CA MET A 128 -7.32 -9.33 -16.83
C MET A 128 -7.36 -7.80 -16.95
N SER A 129 -6.29 -7.22 -17.49
CA SER A 129 -6.22 -5.79 -17.80
C SER A 129 -6.02 -5.61 -19.29
N ASP A 130 -7.08 -5.84 -20.06
CA ASP A 130 -7.11 -5.65 -21.51
C ASP A 130 -7.93 -4.40 -21.87
N ARG A 131 -7.49 -3.64 -22.88
CA ARG A 131 -8.21 -2.47 -23.38
C ARG A 131 -9.56 -2.87 -24.00
N GLU A 132 -9.65 -4.02 -24.66
CA GLU A 132 -10.89 -4.49 -25.30
C GLU A 132 -11.95 -4.93 -24.28
N LEU A 133 -11.54 -5.23 -23.05
CA LEU A 133 -12.42 -5.59 -21.93
C LEU A 133 -12.86 -4.38 -21.10
N LYS A 134 -12.32 -3.19 -21.38
CA LYS A 134 -12.58 -1.95 -20.64
C LYS A 134 -13.26 -0.93 -21.55
N ARG A 135 -14.12 -0.09 -20.97
CA ARG A 135 -14.87 0.95 -21.68
C ARG A 135 -14.89 2.23 -20.85
N ASP A 136 -15.43 3.29 -21.45
CA ASP A 136 -15.63 4.60 -20.81
C ASP A 136 -14.35 5.24 -20.25
N PHE A 137 -13.27 5.14 -21.02
CA PHE A 137 -11.98 5.74 -20.65
C PHE A 137 -12.11 7.26 -20.50
N GLN A 138 -11.67 7.76 -19.36
CA GLN A 138 -11.55 9.18 -19.06
C GLN A 138 -10.12 9.47 -18.58
N THR A 139 -9.67 10.70 -18.82
CA THR A 139 -8.40 11.18 -18.27
C THR A 139 -8.54 11.42 -16.77
N VAL A 140 -7.50 11.08 -16.02
CA VAL A 140 -7.42 11.32 -14.57
C VAL A 140 -6.55 12.56 -14.32
N ASP A 141 -6.99 13.45 -13.44
CA ASP A 141 -6.16 14.54 -12.92
C ASP A 141 -5.17 13.96 -11.91
N THR A 142 -3.93 13.71 -12.36
CA THR A 142 -2.91 13.06 -11.55
C THR A 142 -2.48 13.91 -10.35
N GLN A 143 -2.50 15.25 -10.46
CA GLN A 143 -2.13 16.14 -9.36
C GLN A 143 -3.19 16.11 -8.27
N ALA A 144 -4.47 16.15 -8.63
CA ALA A 144 -5.57 15.99 -7.68
C ALA A 144 -5.51 14.63 -6.96
N VAL A 145 -5.15 13.56 -7.69
CA VAL A 145 -4.95 12.23 -7.08
C VAL A 145 -3.78 12.23 -6.10
N LEU A 146 -2.64 12.84 -6.44
CA LEU A 146 -1.49 12.95 -5.52
C LEU A 146 -1.87 13.73 -4.26
N ASP A 147 -2.55 14.86 -4.41
CA ASP A 147 -2.97 15.70 -3.27
C ASP A 147 -3.93 14.94 -2.34
N ALA A 148 -4.90 14.21 -2.90
CA ALA A 148 -5.81 13.36 -2.15
C ALA A 148 -5.07 12.18 -1.46
N LEU A 149 -4.13 11.55 -2.16
CA LEU A 149 -3.34 10.44 -1.61
C LEU A 149 -2.43 10.89 -0.46
N VAL A 150 -1.81 12.07 -0.55
CA VAL A 150 -0.97 12.63 0.52
C VAL A 150 -1.82 12.98 1.76
N ALA A 151 -3.07 13.40 1.56
CA ALA A 151 -4.00 13.67 2.64
C ALA A 151 -4.64 12.41 3.25
N LEU A 152 -4.52 11.26 2.59
CA LEU A 152 -5.16 10.01 3.00
C LEU A 152 -4.54 9.46 4.29
N PRO A 153 -5.32 9.19 5.35
CA PRO A 153 -4.80 8.57 6.56
C PRO A 153 -4.25 7.17 6.29
N VAL A 154 -2.99 6.94 6.69
CA VAL A 154 -2.35 5.62 6.67
C VAL A 154 -1.98 5.24 8.10
N ALA A 155 -2.42 4.06 8.52
CA ALA A 155 -2.15 3.53 9.86
C ALA A 155 -1.55 2.13 9.77
N ALA A 156 -0.84 1.74 10.83
CA ALA A 156 -0.50 0.35 11.05
C ALA A 156 -1.62 -0.31 11.88
N TRP A 157 -2.11 -1.47 11.47
CA TRP A 157 -3.26 -2.15 12.08
C TRP A 157 -3.11 -3.69 12.04
N THR A 158 -3.99 -4.39 12.75
CA THR A 158 -4.07 -5.86 12.82
C THR A 158 -5.53 -6.27 12.74
N TYR A 159 -5.84 -7.36 12.06
CA TYR A 159 -7.19 -7.89 12.04
C TYR A 159 -7.58 -8.43 13.42
N LYS A 160 -8.85 -8.25 13.81
CA LYS A 160 -9.37 -8.75 15.09
C LYS A 160 -9.26 -10.27 15.21
N ASP A 161 -9.49 -10.96 14.09
CA ASP A 161 -9.56 -12.43 14.02
C ASP A 161 -8.34 -13.05 13.33
N ASP A 162 -7.18 -12.36 13.34
CA ASP A 162 -5.94 -12.93 12.82
C ASP A 162 -5.19 -13.70 13.92
N PRO A 163 -5.09 -15.05 13.81
CA PRO A 163 -4.41 -15.87 14.82
C PRO A 163 -2.91 -15.57 14.93
N HIS A 164 -2.32 -14.96 13.90
CA HIS A 164 -0.90 -14.58 13.89
C HIS A 164 -0.67 -13.13 14.33
N ALA A 165 -1.74 -12.36 14.57
CA ALA A 165 -1.69 -10.95 14.93
C ALA A 165 -0.73 -10.14 14.02
N ALA A 166 -0.72 -10.43 12.72
CA ALA A 166 0.14 -9.80 11.75
C ALA A 166 -0.09 -8.28 11.74
N ARG A 167 1.01 -7.54 11.53
CA ARG A 167 0.97 -6.09 11.37
C ARG A 167 0.86 -5.75 9.90
N HIS A 168 -0.21 -5.03 9.56
CA HIS A 168 -0.47 -4.49 8.24
C HIS A 168 -0.31 -2.97 8.27
N ILE A 169 -0.07 -2.37 7.09
CA ILE A 169 -0.01 -0.93 6.91
C ILE A 169 -0.92 -0.60 5.73
N GLY A 170 -1.79 0.39 5.89
CA GLY A 170 -2.64 0.86 4.81
C GLY A 170 -3.74 1.80 5.28
N PRO A 171 -4.45 2.42 4.33
CA PRO A 171 -5.64 3.21 4.62
C PRO A 171 -6.83 2.30 4.97
N MET A 172 -7.85 2.91 5.57
CA MET A 172 -9.15 2.26 5.71
C MET A 172 -9.94 2.39 4.40
N ALA A 173 -10.75 1.38 4.06
CA ALA A 173 -11.52 1.36 2.81
C ALA A 173 -12.51 2.53 2.70
N GLN A 174 -13.05 2.97 3.85
CA GLN A 174 -13.99 4.08 3.91
C GLN A 174 -13.33 5.41 3.54
N ASP A 175 -12.14 5.67 4.11
CA ASP A 175 -11.38 6.89 3.80
C ASP A 175 -10.89 6.89 2.34
N PHE A 176 -10.42 5.73 1.85
CA PHE A 176 -9.99 5.57 0.45
C PHE A 176 -11.14 5.87 -0.51
N ARG A 177 -12.32 5.32 -0.25
CA ARG A 177 -13.50 5.59 -1.06
C ARG A 177 -13.95 7.05 -0.98
N ALA A 178 -13.94 7.65 0.20
CA ALA A 178 -14.27 9.05 0.36
C ALA A 178 -13.33 9.99 -0.40
N ALA A 179 -12.06 9.58 -0.56
CA ALA A 179 -11.05 10.35 -1.29
C ALA A 179 -11.14 10.18 -2.82
N PHE A 180 -11.41 8.97 -3.31
CA PHE A 180 -11.27 8.66 -4.75
C PHE A 180 -12.55 8.24 -5.47
N GLU A 181 -13.61 7.90 -4.74
CA GLU A 181 -14.93 7.53 -5.29
C GLU A 181 -14.90 6.35 -6.29
N VAL A 182 -13.94 5.44 -6.14
CA VAL A 182 -13.76 4.25 -7.01
C VAL A 182 -14.15 2.93 -6.30
N GLY A 183 -14.32 1.88 -7.11
CA GLY A 183 -14.68 0.53 -6.67
C GLY A 183 -16.15 0.36 -6.28
N ALA A 184 -16.58 -0.89 -6.09
CA ALA A 184 -17.97 -1.24 -5.77
C ALA A 184 -18.26 -1.54 -4.29
N SER A 185 -17.29 -1.39 -3.38
CA SER A 185 -17.40 -1.77 -1.97
C SER A 185 -16.94 -0.69 -0.99
N GLU A 186 -17.75 -0.43 0.03
CA GLU A 186 -17.43 0.43 1.19
C GLU A 186 -16.46 -0.22 2.19
N ARG A 187 -16.17 -1.52 2.02
CA ARG A 187 -15.47 -2.35 3.01
C ARG A 187 -14.22 -3.01 2.48
N ALA A 188 -13.94 -2.86 1.19
CA ALA A 188 -12.76 -3.40 0.54
C ALA A 188 -12.18 -2.37 -0.42
N ILE A 189 -10.85 -2.32 -0.47
CA ILE A 189 -10.13 -1.61 -1.51
C ILE A 189 -9.76 -2.67 -2.55
N PHE A 190 -10.23 -2.50 -3.79
CA PHE A 190 -9.80 -3.38 -4.87
C PHE A 190 -8.36 -3.04 -5.23
N GLN A 191 -7.51 -4.07 -5.35
CA GLN A 191 -6.10 -3.87 -5.63
C GLN A 191 -5.86 -3.10 -6.93
N VAL A 192 -6.69 -3.34 -7.96
CA VAL A 192 -6.64 -2.60 -9.24
C VAL A 192 -6.84 -1.09 -9.05
N ASP A 193 -7.69 -0.69 -8.10
CA ASP A 193 -7.97 0.72 -7.81
C ASP A 193 -6.82 1.34 -7.01
N ALA A 194 -6.29 0.62 -6.01
CA ALA A 194 -5.12 1.06 -5.24
C ALA A 194 -3.87 1.23 -6.12
N ASP A 195 -3.63 0.28 -7.02
CA ASP A 195 -2.53 0.34 -7.99
C ASP A 195 -2.72 1.52 -8.96
N GLY A 196 -3.94 1.72 -9.46
CA GLY A 196 -4.28 2.85 -10.34
C GLY A 196 -4.04 4.21 -9.69
N VAL A 197 -4.48 4.40 -8.45
CA VAL A 197 -4.21 5.61 -7.64
C VAL A 197 -2.71 5.80 -7.45
N SER A 198 -1.98 4.71 -7.15
CA SER A 198 -0.52 4.76 -6.96
C SER A 198 0.20 5.19 -8.25
N PHE A 199 -0.18 4.64 -9.40
CA PHE A 199 0.43 5.03 -10.68
C PHE A 199 0.17 6.49 -11.04
N ALA A 200 -1.07 6.98 -10.85
CA ALA A 200 -1.40 8.37 -11.09
C ALA A 200 -0.62 9.32 -10.16
N ALA A 201 -0.52 8.98 -8.87
CA ALA A 201 0.25 9.78 -7.91
C ALA A 201 1.75 9.79 -8.23
N ILE A 202 2.34 8.67 -8.67
CA ILE A 202 3.75 8.60 -9.09
C ILE A 202 4.00 9.51 -10.30
N GLN A 203 3.09 9.53 -11.29
CA GLN A 203 3.22 10.42 -12.45
C GLN A 203 3.17 11.90 -12.05
N ALA A 204 2.27 12.28 -11.13
CA ALA A 204 2.24 13.65 -10.62
C ALA A 204 3.48 14.01 -9.80
N LEU A 205 4.02 13.07 -9.03
CA LEU A 205 5.25 13.28 -8.27
C LEU A 205 6.44 13.52 -9.19
N ASP A 206 6.56 12.75 -10.28
CA ASP A 206 7.59 12.92 -11.31
C ASP A 206 7.51 14.31 -11.95
N ALA A 207 6.31 14.75 -12.37
CA ALA A 207 6.10 16.09 -12.91
C ALA A 207 6.51 17.20 -11.91
N LYS A 208 6.16 17.03 -10.63
CA LYS A 208 6.56 17.98 -9.57
C LYS A 208 8.07 18.01 -9.35
N LEU A 209 8.75 16.87 -9.49
CA LEU A 209 10.21 16.80 -9.40
C LEU A 209 10.87 17.54 -10.57
N GLU A 210 10.40 17.33 -11.80
CA GLU A 210 10.90 18.04 -12.98
C GLU A 210 10.74 19.57 -12.83
N ASP A 211 9.58 20.03 -12.37
CA ASP A 211 9.32 21.45 -12.12
C ASP A 211 10.27 22.04 -11.07
N LEU A 212 10.48 21.32 -9.96
CA LEU A 212 11.39 21.75 -8.89
C LEU A 212 12.85 21.75 -9.34
N GLU A 213 13.27 20.79 -10.17
CA GLU A 213 14.63 20.75 -10.73
C GLU A 213 14.88 21.95 -11.67
N ALA A 214 13.90 22.29 -12.51
CA ALA A 214 13.97 23.43 -13.40
C ALA A 214 14.02 24.76 -12.63
N GLU A 215 13.19 24.91 -11.59
CA GLU A 215 13.23 26.09 -10.71
C GLU A 215 14.57 26.19 -9.99
N ASN A 216 15.08 25.07 -9.48
CA ASN A 216 16.35 25.06 -8.75
C ASN A 216 17.52 25.48 -9.65
N GLU A 217 17.54 25.02 -10.90
CA GLU A 217 18.57 25.43 -11.86
C GLU A 217 18.48 26.92 -12.19
N ALA A 218 17.27 27.44 -12.46
CA ALA A 218 17.08 28.88 -12.70
C ALA A 218 17.50 29.74 -11.50
N LEU A 219 17.24 29.28 -10.29
CA LEU A 219 17.70 29.94 -9.06
C LEU A 219 19.22 29.91 -8.93
N ARG A 220 19.88 28.77 -9.23
CA ARG A 220 21.34 28.66 -9.23
C ARG A 220 21.99 29.61 -10.23
N GLU A 221 21.46 29.70 -11.45
CA GLU A 221 21.92 30.65 -12.45
C GLU A 221 21.78 32.11 -11.97
N THR A 222 20.64 32.43 -11.36
CA THR A 222 20.38 33.76 -10.81
C THR A 222 21.35 34.10 -9.68
N VAL A 223 21.58 33.16 -8.75
CA VAL A 223 22.53 33.33 -7.64
C VAL A 223 23.94 33.57 -8.19
N ALA A 224 24.41 32.73 -9.12
CA ALA A 224 25.73 32.89 -9.73
C ALA A 224 25.89 34.25 -10.43
N ALA A 225 24.86 34.72 -11.13
CA ALA A 225 24.86 36.03 -11.78
C ALA A 225 24.92 37.19 -10.78
N LEU A 226 24.20 37.08 -9.66
CA LEU A 226 24.20 38.08 -8.60
C LEU A 226 25.54 38.10 -7.86
N GLU A 227 26.12 36.95 -7.53
CA GLU A 227 27.44 36.83 -6.92
C GLU A 227 28.52 37.45 -7.81
N ALA A 228 28.51 37.16 -9.11
CA ALA A 228 29.44 37.77 -10.06
C ALA A 228 29.30 39.31 -10.12
N ARG A 229 28.07 39.82 -10.01
CA ARG A 229 27.80 41.26 -10.01
C ARG A 229 28.25 41.91 -8.69
N LEU A 230 28.04 41.25 -7.55
CA LEU A 230 28.52 41.72 -6.25
C LEU A 230 30.04 41.80 -6.22
N ALA A 231 30.73 40.73 -6.64
CA ALA A 231 32.20 40.72 -6.73
C ALA A 231 32.74 41.86 -7.62
N LYS A 232 32.04 42.18 -8.71
CA LYS A 232 32.40 43.31 -9.58
C LYS A 232 32.22 44.67 -8.90
N LEU A 233 31.18 44.84 -8.08
CA LEU A 233 30.94 46.09 -7.36
C LEU A 233 31.95 46.25 -6.21
N GLU A 234 32.20 45.19 -5.45
CA GLU A 234 33.17 45.18 -4.36
C GLU A 234 34.58 45.50 -4.87
N ALA A 235 34.94 45.04 -6.07
CA ALA A 235 36.23 45.37 -6.71
C ALA A 235 36.34 46.82 -7.24
N VAL A 236 35.24 47.58 -7.33
CA VAL A 236 35.27 49.01 -7.70
C VAL A 236 35.47 49.90 -6.47
N ASP A 237 35.11 49.39 -5.29
CA ASP A 237 35.19 50.12 -4.02
C ASP A 237 36.55 49.94 -3.29
N GLU A 238 37.42 49.02 -3.75
CA GLU A 238 38.85 48.89 -3.37
C GLU A 238 39.79 49.74 -4.27
#